data_AF-A0A258BZ55-F1
#
_entry.id   AF-A0A258BZ55-F1
#
_cell.length_a   1.000
_cell.length_b   1.000
_cell.length_c   1.000
_cell.angle_alpha   90.00
_cell.angle_beta   90.00
_cell.angle_gamma   90.00
#
_symmetry.space_group_name_H-M   'P 1'
#
loop_
_entity.id
_entity.type
_entity.pdbx_description
1 polymer ?
#
loop_
_entity_poly.entity_id
_entity_poly.type
_entity_poly.pdbx_seq_one_letter_code
_entity_poly.pdbx_strand_id
1 'polypeptide(L)' 'MRDVVIVEPVRTAVGGFGGSFKGVQAHELGAAVVEGLMARTGLAKDKVDDV' A
#
# COMPACT_ATOMS: atom_id res chain seq x y z
N MET A 1 -11.34 -7.85 -25.51
CA MET A 1 -10.45 -8.00 -24.33
C MET A 1 -10.18 -6.60 -23.79
N ARG A 2 -10.10 -6.40 -22.47
CA ARG A 2 -9.69 -5.10 -21.90
C ARG A 2 -8.22 -5.20 -21.52
N ASP A 3 -7.48 -4.12 -21.71
CA ASP A 3 -6.08 -4.04 -21.30
C ASP A 3 -5.98 -3.96 -19.77
N VAL A 4 -4.92 -4.56 -19.21
CA VAL A 4 -4.62 -4.55 -17.78
C VAL A 4 -3.35 -3.73 -17.58
N VAL A 5 -3.39 -2.77 -16.66
CA VAL A 5 -2.30 -1.82 -16.42
C VAL A 5 -2.02 -1.66 -14.92
N ILE A 6 -0.78 -1.36 -14.57
CA ILE A 6 -0.38 -0.94 -13.21
C ILE A 6 -0.38 0.59 -13.20
N VAL A 7 -1.13 1.18 -12.28
CA VAL A 7 -1.36 2.64 -12.26
C VAL A 7 -0.42 3.39 -11.31
N GLU A 8 -0.14 2.87 -10.12
CA GLU A 8 0.66 3.58 -9.11
C GLU A 8 1.35 2.59 -8.14
N PRO A 9 2.66 2.36 -8.26
CA PRO A 9 3.40 1.47 -7.37
C PRO A 9 3.89 2.22 -6.12
N VAL A 10 3.54 1.73 -4.93
CA VAL A 10 3.95 2.32 -3.64
C VAL A 10 4.50 1.26 -2.68
N ARG A 11 5.31 1.70 -1.71
CA ARG A 11 5.86 0.84 -0.65
C ARG A 11 6.19 1.65 0.60
N THR A 12 6.37 0.96 1.72
CA THR A 12 7.04 1.54 2.89
C THR A 12 8.54 1.69 2.64
N ALA A 13 9.22 2.38 3.57
CA ALA A 13 10.67 2.20 3.70
C ALA A 13 11.01 0.76 4.10
N VAL A 14 12.28 0.37 3.94
CA VAL A 14 12.78 -0.91 4.43
C VAL A 14 13.46 -0.68 5.78
N GLY A 15 12.99 -1.36 6.82
CA GLY A 15 13.61 -1.35 8.14
C GLY A 15 14.66 -2.44 8.24
N GLY A 16 15.83 -2.12 8.83
CA GLY A 16 16.82 -3.15 9.18
C GLY A 16 16.29 -4.11 10.26
N PHE A 17 16.94 -5.26 10.40
CA PHE A 17 16.59 -6.24 11.44
C PHE A 17 16.71 -5.62 12.84
N GLY A 18 15.62 -5.65 13.62
CA GLY A 18 15.53 -4.99 14.92
C GLY A 18 15.51 -3.45 14.87
N GLY A 19 15.36 -2.84 13.68
CA GLY A 19 15.41 -1.40 13.45
C GLY A 19 14.04 -0.72 13.49
N SER A 20 13.86 0.29 12.63
CA SER A 20 12.77 1.28 12.69
C SER A 20 11.34 0.72 12.71
N PHE A 21 11.11 -0.48 12.16
CA PHE A 21 9.79 -1.12 12.12
C PHE A 21 9.65 -2.31 13.08
N LYS A 22 10.60 -2.54 14.00
CA LYS A 22 10.59 -3.68 14.92
C LYS A 22 9.28 -3.80 15.71
N GLY A 23 8.69 -2.68 16.11
CA GLY A 23 7.47 -2.64 16.91
C GLY A 23 6.17 -2.51 16.12
N VAL A 24 6.24 -2.51 14.78
CA VAL A 24 5.07 -2.31 13.91
C VAL A 24 4.62 -3.66 13.36
N GLN A 25 3.33 -3.97 13.45
CA GLN A 25 2.82 -5.21 12.90
C GLN A 25 2.78 -5.14 11.37
N ALA A 26 3.00 -6.27 10.71
CA ALA A 26 3.08 -6.32 9.25
C ALA A 26 1.80 -5.81 8.55
N HIS A 27 0.62 -6.09 9.11
CA HIS A 27 -0.64 -5.61 8.56
C HIS A 27 -0.80 -4.08 8.68
N GLU A 28 -0.21 -3.47 9.71
CA GLU A 28 -0.21 -2.00 9.85
C GLU A 28 0.65 -1.34 8.77
N LEU A 29 1.79 -1.97 8.41
CA LEU A 29 2.61 -1.53 7.27
C LEU A 29 1.83 -1.67 5.95
N GLY A 30 1.11 -2.78 5.77
CA GLY A 30 0.24 -3.00 4.61
C GLY A 30 -0.88 -1.96 4.51
N ALA A 31 -1.57 -1.69 5.62
CA ALA A 31 -2.61 -0.67 5.70
C ALA A 31 -2.06 0.72 5.34
N ALA A 32 -0.88 1.09 5.85
CA ALA A 32 -0.24 2.37 5.53
C ALA A 32 0.09 2.50 4.03
N VAL A 33 0.47 1.40 3.36
CA VAL A 33 0.70 1.40 1.92
C VAL A 33 -0.59 1.63 1.15
N VAL A 34 -1.67 0.94 1.49
CA VAL A 34 -2.98 1.09 0.83
C VAL A 34 -3.52 2.50 1.05
N GLU A 35 -3.49 3.02 2.28
CA GLU A 35 -3.92 4.39 2.58
C GLU A 35 -3.11 5.43 1.79
N GLY A 36 -1.78 5.24 1.71
CA GLY A 36 -0.90 6.10 0.93
C GLY A 36 -1.15 6.00 -0.59
N LEU A 37 -1.55 4.84 -1.11
CA LEU A 37 -1.95 4.66 -2.50
C LEU A 37 -3.24 5.43 -2.80
N MET A 38 -4.27 5.25 -1.96
CA MET A 38 -5.56 5.92 -2.13
C MET A 38 -5.42 7.44 -2.07
N ALA A 39 -4.59 7.95 -1.17
CA ALA A 39 -4.31 9.39 -1.06
C ALA A 39 -3.60 9.96 -2.30
N ARG A 40 -2.65 9.23 -2.90
CA ARG A 40 -1.92 9.68 -4.11
C ARG A 40 -2.77 9.65 -5.36
N THR A 41 -3.56 8.59 -5.51
CA THR A 41 -4.38 8.36 -6.70
C THR A 41 -5.73 9.08 -6.65
N GLY A 42 -6.20 9.43 -5.45
CA GLY A 42 -7.56 9.93 -5.25
C GLY A 42 -8.63 8.88 -5.55
N LEU A 43 -8.26 7.59 -5.64
CA LEU A 43 -9.19 6.51 -5.94
C LEU A 43 -10.20 6.36 -4.79
N ALA A 44 -11.48 6.28 -5.14
CA ALA A 44 -12.51 6.01 -4.16
C ALA A 44 -12.48 4.55 -3.71
N LYS A 45 -12.63 4.30 -2.40
CA LYS A 45 -12.47 2.96 -1.81
C LYS A 45 -13.46 1.92 -2.35
N ASP A 46 -14.65 2.36 -2.76
CA ASP A 46 -15.69 1.52 -3.38
C ASP A 46 -15.33 1.04 -4.81
N LYS A 47 -14.22 1.52 -5.38
CA LYS A 47 -13.70 1.07 -6.68
C LYS A 47 -12.67 -0.05 -6.57
N VAL A 48 -12.32 -0.47 -5.36
CA VAL A 48 -11.43 -1.61 -5.14
C VAL A 48 -12.28 -2.86 -5.01
N ASP A 49 -12.15 -3.77 -5.97
CA ASP A 49 -12.91 -5.02 -6.00
C ASP A 49 -12.34 -6.09 -5.06
N ASP A 50 -11.01 -6.12 -4.85
CA ASP A 50 -10.31 -7.14 -4.05
C ASP A 50 -8.96 -6.62 -3.51
N VAL A 51 -8.45 -7.24 -2.42
CA VAL A 51 -7.17 -6.90 -1.75
C VAL A 51 -6.38 -8.14 -1.34
#